data_AF-A0A0V0XXA1-F1
#
_entry.id   AF-A0A0V0XXA1-F1
#
_cell.length_a   1.000
_cell.length_b   1.000
_cell.length_c   1.000
_cell.angle_alpha   90.00
_cell.angle_beta   90.00
_cell.angle_gamma   90.00
#
_symmetry.space_group_name_H-M   'P 1'
#
loop_
_entity.id
_entity.type
_entity.pdbx_description
1 polymer ?
#
loop_
_entity_poly.entity_id
_entity_poly.type
_entity_poly.pdbx_seq_one_letter_code
_entity_poly.pdbx_strand_id
1 'polypeptide(L)'
;MSDNWAVDMINDLWKSKDKIPQYRYDGMRMVFEEMKTLYQSNQVDVKAAIEGDTELHTVIQARHLSIQRNKRCLTAYLYNRLVRLKHLRWKAGSVLSAEVRANLSDQEVKFDQR
;
A
#
# COMPACT_ATOMS: atom_id res chain seq x y z
N MET A 1 19.02 2.31 6.68
CA MET A 1 17.65 2.19 7.22
C MET A 1 16.73 2.25 6.01
N SER A 2 16.12 1.15 5.56
CA SER A 2 15.23 1.25 4.39
C SER A 2 14.00 2.05 4.79
N ASP A 3 13.68 3.09 4.03
CA ASP A 3 12.49 3.90 4.28
C ASP A 3 11.25 3.00 4.27
N ASN A 4 10.50 2.97 5.38
CA ASN A 4 9.36 2.08 5.56
C ASN A 4 8.08 2.75 5.03
N TRP A 5 8.06 3.00 3.72
CA TRP A 5 6.99 3.69 3.01
C TRP A 5 5.60 3.11 3.30
N ALA A 6 5.50 1.78 3.42
CA ALA A 6 4.25 1.09 3.72
C ALA A 6 3.65 1.51 5.07
N VAL A 7 4.49 1.68 6.10
CA VAL A 7 4.05 2.16 7.43
C VAL A 7 3.78 3.66 7.41
N ASP A 8 4.61 4.43 6.73
CA ASP A 8 4.44 5.89 6.65
C ASP A 8 3.10 6.26 6.02
N MET A 9 2.68 5.55 4.98
CA MET A 9 1.38 5.74 4.35
C MET A 9 0.21 5.45 5.30
N ILE A 10 0.34 4.46 6.17
CA ILE A 10 -0.67 4.15 7.21
C ILE A 10 -0.69 5.24 8.28
N ASN A 11 0.48 5.70 8.72
CA ASN A 11 0.60 6.76 9.72
C ASN A 11 0.00 8.08 9.22
N ASP A 12 0.22 8.42 7.95
CA ASP A 12 -0.36 9.62 7.35
C ASP A 12 -1.89 9.57 7.33
N LEU A 13 -2.46 8.43 6.92
CA LEU A 13 -3.91 8.25 7.00
C LEU A 13 -4.42 8.39 8.43
N TRP A 14 -3.73 7.79 9.41
CA TRP A 14 -4.13 7.85 10.81
C TRP A 14 -4.13 9.29 11.35
N LYS A 15 -3.15 10.11 10.95
CA LYS A 15 -3.09 11.54 11.32
C LYS A 15 -4.23 12.35 10.70
N SER A 16 -4.63 12.03 9.48
CA SER A 16 -5.69 12.78 8.76
C SER A 16 -7.10 12.24 9.04
N LYS A 17 -7.54 12.10 10.29
CA LYS A 17 -8.79 11.37 10.65
C LYS A 17 -10.05 11.76 9.86
N ASP A 18 -10.27 13.06 9.64
CA ASP A 18 -11.51 13.59 9.04
C ASP A 18 -11.36 14.05 7.58
N LYS A 19 -10.15 13.91 7.01
CA LYS A 19 -9.84 14.33 5.65
C LYS A 19 -9.32 13.16 4.82
N ILE A 20 -9.51 13.24 3.52
CA ILE A 20 -8.80 12.38 2.57
C ILE A 20 -7.51 13.11 2.19
N PRO A 21 -6.32 12.63 2.63
CA PRO A 21 -5.06 13.25 2.23
C PRO A 21 -4.81 12.99 0.74
N GLN A 22 -3.82 13.66 0.15
CA GLN A 22 -3.41 13.40 -1.23
C GLN A 22 -3.03 11.93 -1.44
N TYR A 23 -3.44 11.35 -2.56
CA TYR A 23 -3.03 10.00 -2.95
C TYR A 23 -1.51 9.93 -3.12
N ARG A 24 -0.86 8.98 -2.44
CA ARG A 24 0.62 8.88 -2.40
C ARG A 24 1.14 7.97 -3.51
N TYR A 25 1.19 8.48 -4.75
CA TYR A 25 1.70 7.73 -5.92
C TYR A 25 3.14 7.23 -5.72
N ASP A 26 4.05 8.10 -5.28
CA ASP A 26 5.43 7.70 -5.05
C ASP A 26 5.56 6.67 -3.94
N GLY A 27 4.81 6.83 -2.84
CA GLY A 27 4.80 5.85 -1.74
C GLY A 27 4.35 4.47 -2.24
N MET A 28 3.26 4.39 -3.01
CA MET A 28 2.80 3.14 -3.63
C MET A 28 3.91 2.53 -4.52
N ARG A 29 4.52 3.34 -5.39
CA ARG A 29 5.58 2.90 -6.30
C ARG A 29 6.78 2.35 -5.54
N MET A 30 7.24 3.04 -4.49
CA MET A 30 8.37 2.61 -3.68
C MET A 30 8.09 1.27 -2.98
N VAL A 31 6.91 1.08 -2.40
CA VAL A 31 6.54 -0.20 -1.77
C VAL A 31 6.46 -1.33 -2.81
N PHE A 32 5.95 -1.06 -4.02
CA PHE A 32 5.93 -2.08 -5.07
C PHE A 32 7.33 -2.47 -5.54
N GLU A 33 8.25 -1.52 -5.71
CA GLU A 33 9.64 -1.81 -6.07
C GLU A 33 10.37 -2.58 -4.96
N GLU A 34 10.11 -2.25 -3.68
CA GLU A 34 10.60 -3.02 -2.54
C GLU A 34 10.06 -4.46 -2.58
N MET A 35 8.75 -4.65 -2.77
CA MET A 35 8.14 -5.98 -2.87
C MET A 35 8.71 -6.79 -4.03
N LYS A 36 8.97 -6.16 -5.17
CA LYS A 36 9.58 -6.80 -6.34
C LYS A 36 11.01 -7.23 -6.04
N THR A 37 11.80 -6.36 -5.42
CA THR A 37 13.19 -6.66 -5.03
C THR A 37 13.23 -7.82 -4.03
N LEU A 38 12.40 -7.76 -2.98
CA LEU A 38 12.27 -8.84 -1.99
C LEU A 38 11.88 -10.15 -2.66
N TYR A 39 10.90 -10.14 -3.57
CA TYR A 39 10.46 -11.32 -4.29
C TYR A 39 11.57 -11.92 -5.16
N GLN A 40 12.28 -11.09 -5.92
CA GLN A 40 13.38 -11.53 -6.79
C GLN A 40 14.51 -12.17 -5.98
N SER A 41 14.97 -11.53 -4.90
CA SER A 41 15.98 -12.12 -4.02
C SER A 41 15.49 -13.40 -3.35
N ASN A 42 14.21 -13.45 -2.97
CA ASN A 42 13.63 -14.64 -2.37
C ASN A 42 13.59 -15.82 -3.34
N GLN A 43 13.34 -15.58 -4.63
CA GLN A 43 13.34 -16.61 -5.66
C GLN A 43 14.72 -17.23 -5.88
N VAL A 44 15.79 -16.44 -5.77
CA VAL A 44 17.17 -16.93 -5.86
C VAL A 44 17.45 -17.89 -4.70
N ASP A 45 17.17 -17.46 -3.46
CA ASP A 45 17.48 -18.26 -2.28
C ASP A 45 16.58 -19.51 -2.18
N VAL A 46 15.33 -19.45 -2.64
CA VAL A 46 14.47 -20.64 -2.73
C VAL A 46 15.07 -21.69 -3.66
N LYS A 47 15.65 -21.29 -4.80
CA LYS A 47 16.31 -22.25 -5.71
C LYS A 47 17.52 -22.90 -5.04
N ALA A 48 18.37 -22.12 -4.37
CA ALA A 48 19.52 -22.64 -3.64
C ALA A 48 19.11 -23.57 -2.48
N ALA A 49 18.01 -23.26 -1.78
CA ALA A 49 17.49 -24.11 -0.71
C ALA A 49 16.98 -25.47 -1.24
N ILE A 50 16.34 -25.48 -2.42
CA ILE A 50 15.91 -26.72 -3.09
C ILE A 50 17.12 -27.58 -3.50
N GLU A 51 18.24 -26.95 -3.86
CA GLU A 51 19.50 -27.62 -4.23
C GLU A 51 20.28 -28.16 -3.01
N GLY A 52 19.83 -27.88 -1.78
CA GLY A 52 20.34 -28.47 -0.55
C GLY A 52 20.80 -27.48 0.52
N ASP A 53 20.80 -26.17 0.24
CA ASP A 53 21.21 -25.13 1.20
C ASP A 53 20.08 -24.77 2.18
N THR A 54 19.86 -25.65 3.16
CA THR A 54 18.76 -25.52 4.13
C THR A 54 18.90 -24.35 5.11
N GLU A 55 20.08 -23.72 5.20
CA GLU A 55 20.31 -22.57 6.08
C GLU A 55 19.53 -21.32 5.62
N LEU A 56 19.12 -21.28 4.35
CA LEU A 56 18.39 -20.17 3.74
C LEU A 56 16.90 -20.11 4.14
N HIS A 57 16.34 -21.15 4.76
CA HIS A 57 14.90 -21.19 5.08
C HIS A 57 14.45 -19.99 5.93
N THR A 58 15.25 -19.60 6.92
CA THR A 58 14.91 -18.48 7.83
C THR A 58 14.87 -17.15 7.08
N VAL A 59 15.85 -16.87 6.21
CA VAL A 59 15.86 -15.62 5.43
C VAL A 59 14.73 -15.61 4.38
N ILE A 60 14.41 -16.78 3.80
CA ILE A 60 13.29 -16.93 2.88
C ILE A 60 11.97 -16.58 3.54
N GLN A 61 11.73 -17.13 4.74
CA GLN A 61 10.53 -16.84 5.53
C GLN A 61 10.46 -15.36 5.94
N ALA A 62 11.58 -14.78 6.36
CA ALA A 62 11.63 -13.36 6.73
C ALA A 62 11.25 -12.45 5.56
N ARG A 63 11.80 -12.67 4.35
CA ARG A 63 11.42 -11.88 3.16
C ARG A 63 9.97 -12.10 2.76
N HIS A 64 9.47 -13.34 2.84
CA HIS A 64 8.06 -13.63 2.57
C HIS A 64 7.13 -12.85 3.51
N LEU A 65 7.42 -12.84 4.81
CA LEU A 65 6.64 -12.08 5.81
C LEU A 65 6.68 -10.58 5.53
N SER A 66 7.82 -10.02 5.12
CA SER A 66 7.93 -8.61 4.71
C SER A 66 7.03 -8.28 3.51
N ILE A 67 6.98 -9.14 2.49
CA ILE A 67 6.07 -8.97 1.34
C ILE A 67 4.59 -8.99 1.80
N GLN A 68 4.23 -9.92 2.68
CA GLN A 68 2.86 -10.01 3.22
C GLN A 68 2.48 -8.77 4.02
N ARG A 69 3.41 -8.25 4.83
CA ARG A 69 3.24 -6.98 5.56
C ARG A 69 2.99 -5.83 4.58
N ASN A 70 3.82 -5.69 3.55
CA ASN A 70 3.67 -4.62 2.55
C ASN A 70 2.32 -4.71 1.84
N LYS A 71 1.91 -5.91 1.41
CA LYS A 71 0.58 -6.17 0.83
C LYS A 71 -0.56 -5.75 1.76
N ARG A 72 -0.47 -6.11 3.05
CA ARG A 72 -1.47 -5.74 4.06
C ARG A 72 -1.55 -4.22 4.24
N CYS A 73 -0.42 -3.53 4.36
CA CYS A 73 -0.37 -2.08 4.48
C CYS A 73 -0.97 -1.38 3.26
N LEU A 74 -0.60 -1.77 2.04
CA LEU A 74 -1.16 -1.18 0.82
C LEU A 74 -2.67 -1.38 0.74
N THR A 75 -3.14 -2.59 1.04
CA THR A 75 -4.58 -2.91 1.01
C THR A 75 -5.35 -2.10 2.07
N ALA A 76 -4.80 -2.00 3.28
CA ALA A 76 -5.40 -1.20 4.35
C ALA A 76 -5.44 0.29 4.00
N TYR A 77 -4.37 0.82 3.39
CA TYR A 77 -4.30 2.20 2.90
C TYR A 77 -5.41 2.47 1.88
N LEU A 78 -5.48 1.66 0.82
CA LEU A 78 -6.48 1.82 -0.25
C LEU A 78 -7.90 1.67 0.29
N TYR A 79 -8.17 0.64 1.09
CA TYR A 79 -9.48 0.39 1.65
C TYR A 79 -9.95 1.53 2.56
N ASN A 80 -9.07 2.04 3.43
CA ASN A 80 -9.43 3.14 4.33
C ASN A 80 -9.79 4.41 3.54
N ARG A 81 -9.04 4.71 2.47
CA ARG A 81 -9.36 5.84 1.58
C ARG A 81 -10.71 5.69 0.90
N LEU A 82 -11.05 4.50 0.39
CA LEU A 82 -12.35 4.23 -0.21
C LEU A 82 -13.50 4.37 0.80
N VAL A 83 -13.31 3.91 2.04
CA VAL A 83 -14.31 4.09 3.11
C VAL A 83 -14.52 5.58 3.41
N ARG A 84 -13.44 6.37 3.49
CA ARG A 84 -13.54 7.83 3.67
C ARG A 84 -14.22 8.52 2.51
N LEU A 85 -13.89 8.14 1.28
CA LEU A 85 -14.52 8.67 0.08
C LEU A 85 -16.04 8.45 0.10
N LYS A 86 -16.49 7.22 0.42
CA LYS A 86 -17.91 6.92 0.62
C LYS A 86 -18.54 7.83 1.67
N HIS A 87 -17.88 7.98 2.82
CA HIS A 87 -18.39 8.82 3.91
C HIS A 87 -18.48 10.31 3.50
N LEU A 88 -17.50 10.81 2.74
CA LEU A 88 -17.54 12.18 2.18
C LEU A 88 -18.69 12.36 1.20
N ARG A 89 -18.98 11.35 0.36
CA ARG A 89 -20.14 11.38 -0.55
C ARG A 89 -21.46 11.48 0.20
N TRP A 90 -21.63 10.69 1.28
CA TRP A 90 -22.80 10.79 2.15
C TRP A 90 -22.96 12.18 2.78
N LYS A 91 -21.86 12.85 3.15
CA LYS A 91 -21.89 14.19 3.75
C LYS A 91 -22.09 15.33 2.74
N ALA A 92 -21.43 15.26 1.58
CA ALA A 92 -21.43 16.33 0.58
C ALA A 92 -22.60 16.23 -0.42
N GLY A 93 -23.27 15.07 -0.51
CA GLY A 93 -24.33 14.82 -1.49
C GLY A 93 -23.77 14.45 -2.86
N SER A 94 -24.36 14.99 -3.92
CA SER A 94 -24.13 14.53 -5.30
C SER A 94 -22.80 14.93 -5.92
N VAL A 95 -22.08 15.94 -5.39
CA VAL A 95 -20.82 16.43 -5.98
C VAL A 95 -19.78 16.70 -4.89
N LEU A 96 -18.60 16.08 -5.04
CA LEU A 96 -17.43 16.36 -4.19
C LEU A 96 -16.79 17.71 -4.58
N SER A 97 -16.23 18.43 -3.60
CA SER A 97 -15.48 19.67 -3.86
C SER A 97 -14.25 19.43 -4.74
N ALA A 98 -13.79 20.47 -5.44
CA ALA A 98 -12.60 20.38 -6.28
C ALA A 98 -11.34 20.04 -5.46
N GLU A 99 -11.24 20.56 -4.24
CA GLU A 99 -10.15 20.27 -3.31
C GLU A 99 -10.08 18.78 -2.95
N VAL A 100 -11.23 18.16 -2.63
CA VAL A 100 -11.29 16.72 -2.35
C VAL A 100 -10.91 15.91 -3.58
N ARG A 101 -11.43 16.27 -4.76
CA ARG A 101 -11.12 15.59 -6.03
C ARG A 101 -9.63 15.64 -6.38
N ALA A 102 -8.95 16.74 -6.08
CA ALA A 102 -7.50 16.86 -6.30
C ALA A 102 -6.66 15.90 -5.44
N ASN A 103 -7.22 15.39 -4.33
CA ASN A 103 -6.57 14.43 -3.46
C ASN A 103 -6.80 12.96 -3.86
N LEU A 104 -7.67 12.71 -4.84
CA LEU A 104 -8.03 11.36 -5.29
C LEU A 104 -7.11 10.89 -6.40
N SER A 105 -6.96 9.57 -6.49
CA SER A 105 -6.43 8.95 -7.70
C SER A 105 -7.49 8.82 -8.79
N ASP A 106 -7.05 8.65 -10.05
CA ASP A 106 -7.96 8.43 -11.18
C ASP A 106 -8.92 7.26 -10.95
N GLN A 107 -8.46 6.21 -10.27
CA GLN A 107 -9.28 5.04 -9.95
C GLN A 107 -10.29 5.33 -8.84
N GLU A 108 -9.93 6.15 -7.85
CA GLU A 108 -10.87 6.62 -6.83
C GLU A 108 -11.94 7.55 -7.42
N VAL A 109 -11.58 8.40 -8.38
CA VAL A 109 -12.55 9.24 -9.12
C VAL A 109 -13.54 8.36 -9.90
N LYS A 110 -13.04 7.33 -10.60
CA LYS A 110 -13.90 6.36 -11.29
C LYS A 110 -14.77 5.57 -10.33
N PHE A 111 -14.29 5.30 -9.11
CA PHE A 111 -15.06 4.61 -8.09
C PHE A 111 -16.22 5.46 -7.56
N ASP A 112 -16.01 6.77 -7.37
CA ASP A 112 -17.04 7.72 -6.91
C ASP A 112 -18.21 7.88 -7.91
N GLN A 113 -17.94 7.63 -9.20
CA GLN A 113 -18.90 7.73 -10.30
C GLN A 113 -19.76 6.47 -10.51
N ARG A 114 -19.50 5.39 -9.77
CA ARG A 114 -20.26 4.14 -9.82
C ARG A 114 -21.33 4.10 -8.73
#